data_AF-A0AAV9Z4V3-F1
#
_entry.id   AF-A0AAV9Z4V3-F1
#
_cell.length_a   1.000
_cell.length_b   1.000
_cell.length_c   1.000
_cell.angle_alpha   90.00
_cell.angle_beta   90.00
_cell.angle_gamma   90.00
#
_symmetry.space_group_name_H-M   'P 1'
#
loop_
_entity.id
_entity.type
_entity.pdbx_description
1 polymer ?
#
loop_
_entity_poly.entity_id
_entity_poly.type
_entity_poly.pdbx_seq_one_letter_code
_entity_poly.pdbx_strand_id
1 'polypeptide(L)'
;MPESDVAKALKHEIEKALRDEAKISQDWPEGHLEILPRSFTVGTNVKSYTTLTVDRGDYLESQEPLPNLRYYENEWDRVRVPENADWAYLAQHQLKAGPVHVAVRGKILALAAGFHAVVCHLGLEATVIPMRVVDYRSLVAPWNCVSGPNEDCDKAALMRSFDLPERFRDPARHLEDPATNVFGAIVTANTAFVICDSSRLIRLCVVSSSVLITQDDLLPGSDMWKSRLWKAFPGGPDWVSELPEALACLDHWRDEVVKSGKRKTKCIVDVLTEASGPGGGIGKHLANDFLYEVAIHPDTPSFVLCTDEASFSRLRSHLPVFMARWESPQYLKACAGRTNSLNPFAFNTTSDRNFFSSYVPVYRRTSVRVRRDLYNLYLANGLFDPEHIIGTLYTKPVTLLTKEWKDVPVRFFSASNTNRYHIIKAQVPNGWKTRVEEPMLSDVTNAGFATTLGRASFREQVNNKVDLEQAKLLVHRGRPRKVCAMSISPGFSTHLSQDKTGLPGRPRKTDTKARIARKEAQARVIHPIACVEQENDELLGSDIPEDGPRRSKRIRLT
;
A
#
# COMPACT_ATOMS: atom_id res chain seq x y z
N MET A 1 -11.14 -0.64 -4.56
CA MET A 1 -10.24 0.43 -5.02
C MET A 1 -9.49 0.91 -3.81
N PRO A 2 -8.15 0.84 -3.82
CA PRO A 2 -7.33 1.34 -2.72
C PRO A 2 -7.56 2.83 -2.51
N GLU A 3 -7.57 3.26 -1.25
CA GLU A 3 -7.77 4.66 -0.86
C GLU A 3 -6.45 5.21 -0.29
N SER A 4 -6.42 6.43 0.27
CA SER A 4 -5.15 7.01 0.75
C SER A 4 -4.46 6.20 1.85
N ASP A 5 -5.22 5.45 2.66
CA ASP A 5 -4.71 4.51 3.65
C ASP A 5 -3.70 3.53 3.02
N VAL A 6 -4.06 2.93 1.89
CA VAL A 6 -3.20 1.98 1.18
C VAL A 6 -2.12 2.70 0.39
N ALA A 7 -2.46 3.76 -0.34
CA ALA A 7 -1.52 4.43 -1.23
C ALA A 7 -0.31 4.97 -0.44
N LYS A 8 -0.55 5.65 0.69
CA LYS A 8 0.50 6.15 1.60
C LYS A 8 1.28 5.00 2.27
N ALA A 9 0.62 3.87 2.59
CA ALA A 9 1.31 2.67 3.09
C ALA A 9 2.24 2.02 2.05
N LEU A 10 1.82 1.94 0.78
CA LEU A 10 2.67 1.46 -0.33
C LEU A 10 3.89 2.37 -0.53
N LYS A 11 3.69 3.71 -0.54
CA LYS A 11 4.80 4.69 -0.57
C LYS A 11 5.80 4.41 0.56
N HIS A 12 5.34 4.27 1.80
CA HIS A 12 6.21 3.97 2.94
C HIS A 12 6.98 2.65 2.78
N GLU A 13 6.33 1.57 2.33
CA GLU A 13 6.99 0.28 2.11
C GLU A 13 8.03 0.31 0.99
N ILE A 14 7.80 1.09 -0.06
CA ILE A 14 8.70 1.25 -1.20
C ILE A 14 9.91 2.08 -0.81
N GLU A 15 9.70 3.29 -0.25
CA GLU A 15 10.77 4.12 0.31
C GLU A 15 11.61 3.35 1.35
N LYS A 16 10.96 2.48 2.16
CA LYS A 16 11.68 1.65 3.13
C LYS A 16 12.56 0.61 2.46
N ALA A 17 12.16 0.04 1.32
CA ALA A 17 13.05 -0.83 0.54
C ALA A 17 14.25 -0.04 0.02
N LEU A 18 14.00 1.13 -0.58
CA LEU A 18 15.06 1.99 -1.10
C LEU A 18 16.06 2.39 0.00
N ARG A 19 15.56 2.80 1.18
CA ARG A 19 16.39 3.10 2.36
C ARG A 19 17.08 1.87 2.98
N ASP A 20 16.55 0.67 2.81
CA ASP A 20 17.18 -0.56 3.32
C ASP A 20 18.22 -1.12 2.32
N GLU A 21 18.02 -0.93 1.02
CA GLU A 21 19.00 -1.20 -0.05
C GLU A 21 20.15 -0.17 -0.03
N ALA A 22 19.85 1.12 0.13
CA ALA A 22 20.86 2.20 0.22
C ALA A 22 21.92 1.97 1.31
N LYS A 23 21.55 1.30 2.41
CA LYS A 23 22.48 0.94 3.50
C LYS A 23 23.45 -0.19 3.11
N ILE A 24 23.14 -0.94 2.07
CA ILE A 24 23.92 -2.07 1.56
C ILE A 24 24.81 -1.60 0.40
N SER A 25 24.28 -0.79 -0.52
CA SER A 25 25.02 -0.19 -1.64
C SER A 25 25.90 0.99 -1.22
N GLN A 26 25.61 1.65 -0.09
CA GLN A 26 26.16 2.95 0.34
C GLN A 26 25.78 4.15 -0.56
N ASP A 27 24.87 3.94 -1.53
CA ASP A 27 24.34 4.96 -2.44
C ASP A 27 22.84 4.72 -2.70
N TRP A 28 22.10 5.74 -3.14
CA TRP A 28 20.66 5.62 -3.39
C TRP A 28 20.39 4.67 -4.58
N PRO A 29 19.40 3.75 -4.50
CA PRO A 29 19.23 2.75 -5.54
C PRO A 29 18.79 3.36 -6.87
N GLU A 30 19.62 3.19 -7.89
CA GLU A 30 19.19 3.32 -9.28
C GLU A 30 18.40 2.08 -9.72
N GLY A 31 17.50 2.28 -10.67
CA GLY A 31 16.77 1.23 -11.35
C GLY A 31 16.17 1.71 -12.66
N HIS A 32 15.52 0.80 -13.40
CA HIS A 32 14.81 1.10 -14.65
C HIS A 32 13.38 0.55 -14.61
N LEU A 33 12.52 1.09 -15.48
CA LEU A 33 11.16 0.60 -15.69
C LEU A 33 11.16 -0.62 -16.61
N GLU A 34 10.35 -1.63 -16.29
CA GLU A 34 9.97 -2.72 -17.18
C GLU A 34 8.44 -2.82 -17.22
N ILE A 35 7.86 -2.95 -18.42
CA ILE A 35 6.44 -3.26 -18.62
C ILE A 35 6.27 -4.67 -19.17
N LEU A 36 5.15 -5.33 -18.84
CA LEU A 36 4.82 -6.68 -19.30
C LEU A 36 3.45 -6.71 -20.00
N PRO A 37 3.39 -6.27 -21.28
CA PRO A 37 2.17 -6.25 -22.10
C PRO A 37 1.40 -7.57 -22.18
N ARG A 38 2.05 -8.73 -21.95
CA ARG A 38 1.40 -10.03 -21.84
C ARG A 38 0.31 -10.10 -20.77
N SER A 39 0.42 -9.28 -19.72
CA SER A 39 -0.60 -9.20 -18.66
C SER A 39 -1.71 -8.19 -18.93
N PHE A 40 -1.56 -7.31 -19.93
CA PHE A 40 -2.49 -6.20 -20.15
C PHE A 40 -3.88 -6.70 -20.56
N THR A 41 -4.90 -6.03 -20.06
CA THR A 41 -6.31 -6.39 -20.24
C THR A 41 -6.71 -6.22 -21.70
N VAL A 42 -7.36 -7.23 -22.29
CA VAL A 42 -7.97 -7.13 -23.61
C VAL A 42 -9.42 -6.66 -23.43
N GLY A 43 -9.77 -5.53 -24.04
CA GLY A 43 -11.12 -4.99 -24.03
C GLY A 43 -12.17 -5.92 -24.64
N THR A 44 -13.39 -5.41 -24.79
CA THR A 44 -14.48 -6.11 -25.49
C THR A 44 -15.00 -5.22 -26.62
N ASN A 45 -15.69 -5.81 -27.60
CA ASN A 45 -16.31 -5.09 -28.71
C ASN A 45 -17.31 -4.02 -28.24
N VAL A 46 -17.85 -4.16 -27.01
CA VAL A 46 -18.79 -3.21 -26.37
C VAL A 46 -18.06 -2.14 -25.53
N LYS A 47 -16.83 -2.43 -25.07
CA LYS A 47 -16.06 -1.56 -24.20
C LYS A 47 -14.56 -1.76 -24.41
N SER A 48 -13.92 -0.80 -25.08
CA SER A 48 -12.47 -0.67 -25.10
C SER A 48 -11.93 -0.52 -23.67
N TYR A 49 -10.77 -1.13 -23.43
CA TYR A 49 -10.06 -1.02 -22.17
C TYR A 49 -8.57 -0.82 -22.47
N THR A 50 -8.00 0.27 -21.96
CA THR A 50 -6.60 0.62 -22.14
C THR A 50 -5.89 0.49 -20.81
N THR A 51 -5.01 -0.51 -20.69
CA THR A 51 -4.21 -0.74 -19.48
C THR A 51 -3.08 0.28 -19.34
N LEU A 52 -2.46 0.72 -20.46
CA LEU A 52 -1.32 1.63 -20.47
C LEU A 52 -1.55 2.80 -21.45
N THR A 53 -1.34 4.02 -20.96
CA THR A 53 -1.18 5.25 -21.77
C THR A 53 0.20 5.87 -21.54
N VAL A 54 0.59 6.84 -22.36
CA VAL A 54 1.86 7.59 -22.20
C VAL A 54 1.66 9.10 -22.30
N ASP A 55 2.47 9.87 -21.56
CA ASP A 55 2.72 11.29 -21.81
C ASP A 55 4.21 11.43 -22.19
N ARG A 56 4.47 11.66 -23.48
CA ARG A 56 5.81 11.70 -24.08
C ARG A 56 6.36 13.12 -24.31
N GLY A 57 5.72 14.14 -23.74
CA GLY A 57 5.75 15.54 -24.22
C GLY A 57 7.09 16.08 -24.76
N ASP A 58 8.18 15.90 -24.04
CA ASP A 58 9.53 16.39 -24.33
C ASP A 58 10.57 15.26 -24.57
N TYR A 59 10.16 14.00 -24.44
CA TYR A 59 11.05 12.84 -24.35
C TYR A 59 11.63 12.40 -25.71
N LEU A 60 12.95 12.15 -25.74
CA LEU A 60 13.68 11.73 -26.93
C LEU A 60 14.23 10.31 -26.76
N GLU A 61 13.74 9.35 -27.55
CA GLU A 61 14.20 7.94 -27.54
C GLU A 61 15.72 7.80 -27.76
N SER A 62 16.36 8.76 -28.45
CA SER A 62 17.81 8.79 -28.66
C SER A 62 18.64 9.03 -27.38
N GLN A 63 18.00 9.27 -26.23
CA GLN A 63 18.66 9.39 -24.92
C GLN A 63 18.77 8.04 -24.18
N GLU A 64 18.06 7.01 -24.65
CA GLU A 64 18.09 5.67 -24.11
C GLU A 64 19.41 4.93 -24.43
N PRO A 65 19.81 3.92 -23.63
CA PRO A 65 20.90 3.04 -24.03
C PRO A 65 20.52 2.29 -25.31
N LEU A 66 21.47 2.21 -26.25
CA LEU A 66 21.30 1.40 -27.46
C LEU A 66 20.92 -0.06 -27.09
N PRO A 67 20.04 -0.72 -27.87
CA PRO A 67 19.56 -2.07 -27.58
C PRO A 67 20.69 -3.05 -27.23
N ASN A 68 20.72 -3.45 -25.96
CA ASN A 68 21.75 -4.33 -25.41
C ASN A 68 21.60 -5.72 -26.02
N LEU A 69 22.67 -6.31 -26.55
CA LEU A 69 22.70 -7.68 -27.10
C LEU A 69 22.34 -8.78 -26.07
N ARG A 70 22.19 -8.44 -24.79
CA ARG A 70 21.70 -9.31 -23.71
C ARG A 70 20.22 -9.09 -23.35
N TYR A 71 19.55 -8.10 -23.93
CA TYR A 71 18.11 -7.92 -23.79
C TYR A 71 17.39 -8.89 -24.72
N TYR A 72 16.65 -9.82 -24.13
CA TYR A 72 15.81 -10.77 -24.87
C TYR A 72 14.35 -10.37 -24.69
N GLU A 73 13.75 -9.79 -25.74
CA GLU A 73 12.30 -9.58 -25.80
C GLU A 73 11.57 -10.89 -25.49
N ASN A 74 10.56 -10.84 -24.62
CA ASN A 74 9.71 -12.00 -24.41
C ASN A 74 8.69 -12.09 -25.55
N GLU A 75 8.58 -13.27 -26.16
CA GLU A 75 7.68 -13.50 -27.31
C GLU A 75 6.23 -13.07 -27.04
N TRP A 76 5.73 -13.29 -25.81
CA TRP A 76 4.37 -12.95 -25.39
C TRP A 76 4.17 -11.46 -25.13
N ASP A 77 5.23 -10.73 -24.76
CA ASP A 77 5.17 -9.27 -24.68
C ASP A 77 5.25 -8.67 -26.09
N ARG A 78 6.15 -9.15 -26.96
CA ARG A 78 6.30 -8.69 -28.35
C ARG A 78 5.01 -8.84 -29.16
N VAL A 79 4.32 -9.98 -29.07
CA VAL A 79 3.01 -10.21 -29.71
C VAL A 79 1.92 -9.26 -29.18
N ARG A 80 2.16 -8.61 -28.04
CA ARG A 80 1.24 -7.68 -27.37
C ARG A 80 1.64 -6.20 -27.55
N VAL A 81 2.71 -5.90 -28.29
CA VAL A 81 3.06 -4.55 -28.76
C VAL A 81 2.54 -4.36 -30.18
N PRO A 82 1.49 -3.54 -30.41
CA PRO A 82 1.13 -3.11 -31.75
C PRO A 82 2.24 -2.29 -32.40
N GLU A 83 2.50 -2.50 -33.69
CA GLU A 83 3.57 -1.82 -34.46
C GLU A 83 3.53 -0.29 -34.36
N ASN A 84 2.34 0.29 -34.17
CA ASN A 84 2.08 1.72 -34.09
C ASN A 84 1.56 2.16 -32.69
N ALA A 85 1.91 1.46 -31.62
CA ALA A 85 1.53 1.87 -30.26
C ALA A 85 2.47 2.97 -29.73
N ASP A 86 1.91 4.09 -29.26
CA ASP A 86 2.67 5.24 -28.71
C ASP A 86 3.69 4.84 -27.61
N TRP A 87 3.38 3.77 -26.89
CA TRP A 87 4.14 3.21 -25.77
C TRP A 87 5.15 2.12 -26.16
N ALA A 88 5.24 1.73 -27.44
CA ALA A 88 6.05 0.58 -27.90
C ALA A 88 7.54 0.65 -27.49
N TYR A 89 8.12 1.84 -27.50
CA TYR A 89 9.50 2.11 -27.05
C TYR A 89 9.81 1.55 -25.65
N LEU A 90 8.83 1.52 -24.74
CA LEU A 90 8.96 1.00 -23.38
C LEU A 90 9.16 -0.54 -23.31
N ALA A 91 9.03 -1.25 -24.43
CA ALA A 91 9.10 -2.71 -24.53
C ALA A 91 10.15 -3.24 -25.54
N GLN A 92 10.87 -2.36 -26.24
CA GLN A 92 11.84 -2.73 -27.30
C GLN A 92 13.27 -2.94 -26.79
N HIS A 93 13.63 -2.34 -25.66
CA HIS A 93 14.95 -2.49 -25.03
C HIS A 93 14.85 -2.25 -23.52
N GLN A 94 15.96 -2.51 -22.80
CA GLN A 94 16.10 -2.06 -21.43
C GLN A 94 16.16 -0.52 -21.40
N LEU A 95 15.32 0.11 -20.58
CA LEU A 95 15.28 1.56 -20.42
C LEU A 95 16.43 2.06 -19.54
N LYS A 96 16.79 3.33 -19.68
CA LYS A 96 17.86 3.98 -18.92
C LYS A 96 17.59 3.88 -17.42
N ALA A 97 18.54 3.30 -16.68
CA ALA A 97 18.53 3.32 -15.23
C ALA A 97 18.87 4.72 -14.68
N GLY A 98 18.25 5.06 -13.54
CA GLY A 98 18.51 6.24 -12.73
C GLY A 98 17.86 6.13 -11.35
N PRO A 99 18.05 7.11 -10.45
CA PRO A 99 17.52 7.10 -9.08
C PRO A 99 16.03 6.77 -8.98
N VAL A 100 15.66 5.84 -8.10
CA VAL A 100 14.25 5.45 -7.92
C VAL A 100 13.55 6.37 -6.92
N HIS A 101 12.43 6.98 -7.32
CA HIS A 101 11.61 7.87 -6.50
C HIS A 101 10.14 7.43 -6.45
N VAL A 102 9.41 7.82 -5.41
CA VAL A 102 8.00 7.42 -5.21
C VAL A 102 7.16 8.56 -4.63
N ALA A 103 5.99 8.80 -5.22
CA ALA A 103 5.03 9.82 -4.81
C ALA A 103 3.60 9.27 -4.79
N VAL A 104 2.72 9.94 -4.02
CA VAL A 104 1.30 9.61 -3.92
C VAL A 104 0.49 10.89 -3.88
N ARG A 105 -0.57 10.94 -4.68
CA ARG A 105 -1.59 11.99 -4.64
C ARG A 105 -2.97 11.36 -4.49
N GLY A 106 -3.56 11.49 -3.30
CA GLY A 106 -4.84 10.89 -2.96
C GLY A 106 -4.82 9.35 -3.05
N LYS A 107 -5.29 8.79 -4.16
CA LYS A 107 -5.40 7.33 -4.43
C LYS A 107 -4.43 6.84 -5.51
N ILE A 108 -3.66 7.75 -6.11
CA ILE A 108 -2.77 7.46 -7.24
C ILE A 108 -1.34 7.37 -6.73
N LEU A 109 -0.63 6.32 -7.11
CA LEU A 109 0.78 6.07 -6.80
C LEU A 109 1.62 6.39 -8.04
N ALA A 110 2.75 7.08 -7.91
CA ALA A 110 3.72 7.27 -8.98
C ALA A 110 5.07 6.68 -8.56
N LEU A 111 5.71 5.95 -9.47
CA LEU A 111 7.04 5.38 -9.31
C LEU A 111 7.92 5.86 -10.46
N ALA A 112 8.97 6.61 -10.14
CA ALA A 112 9.90 7.15 -11.13
C ALA A 112 11.26 6.44 -11.06
N ALA A 113 11.87 6.23 -12.23
CA ALA A 113 13.21 5.70 -12.40
C ALA A 113 13.72 6.07 -13.80
N GLY A 114 14.95 6.58 -13.91
CA GLY A 114 15.50 7.04 -15.18
C GLY A 114 14.70 8.22 -15.78
N PHE A 115 14.36 8.13 -17.06
CA PHE A 115 13.55 9.13 -17.76
C PHE A 115 12.03 8.99 -17.55
N HIS A 116 11.57 8.00 -16.76
CA HIS A 116 10.15 7.60 -16.74
C HIS A 116 9.53 7.59 -15.34
N ALA A 117 8.26 8.02 -15.25
CA ALA A 117 7.41 7.84 -14.08
C ALA A 117 6.16 7.02 -14.46
N VAL A 118 6.05 5.81 -13.93
CA VAL A 118 4.84 4.98 -14.05
C VAL A 118 3.82 5.38 -12.97
N VAL A 119 2.76 6.02 -13.43
CA VAL A 119 1.64 6.49 -12.61
C VAL A 119 0.55 5.42 -12.62
N CYS A 120 0.15 4.98 -11.43
CA CYS A 120 -0.66 3.79 -11.19
C CYS A 120 -1.99 4.16 -10.54
N HIS A 121 -3.09 4.02 -11.30
CA HIS A 121 -4.44 4.00 -10.77
C HIS A 121 -4.82 2.56 -10.37
N LEU A 122 -4.74 2.24 -9.08
CA LEU A 122 -4.73 0.89 -8.51
C LEU A 122 -6.06 0.08 -8.57
N GLY A 123 -6.93 0.38 -9.53
CA GLY A 123 -8.09 -0.46 -9.88
C GLY A 123 -9.00 -0.80 -8.69
N LEU A 124 -9.28 -2.10 -8.51
CA LEU A 124 -9.91 -2.60 -7.29
C LEU A 124 -8.90 -3.29 -6.35
N GLU A 125 -8.03 -4.13 -6.91
CA GLU A 125 -7.17 -5.08 -6.17
C GLU A 125 -5.69 -5.00 -6.58
N ALA A 126 -5.28 -3.90 -7.25
CA ALA A 126 -3.91 -3.73 -7.71
C ALA A 126 -2.98 -3.24 -6.59
N THR A 127 -1.75 -3.75 -6.55
CA THR A 127 -0.78 -3.49 -5.48
C THR A 127 0.65 -3.47 -6.01
N VAL A 128 1.58 -3.00 -5.18
CA VAL A 128 3.02 -3.05 -5.47
C VAL A 128 3.71 -3.90 -4.40
N ILE A 129 4.47 -4.89 -4.85
CA ILE A 129 5.14 -5.88 -4.00
C ILE A 129 6.65 -5.72 -4.15
N PRO A 130 7.37 -5.17 -3.13
CA PRO A 130 8.82 -5.15 -3.13
C PRO A 130 9.37 -6.57 -2.86
N MET A 131 10.09 -7.13 -3.82
CA MET A 131 10.74 -8.45 -3.71
C MET A 131 12.18 -8.41 -4.22
N ARG A 132 12.97 -9.46 -4.01
CA ARG A 132 14.34 -9.53 -4.55
C ARG A 132 14.30 -9.66 -6.07
N VAL A 133 15.27 -9.08 -6.79
CA VAL A 133 15.36 -9.20 -8.26
C VAL A 133 15.41 -10.66 -8.71
N VAL A 134 16.14 -11.53 -8.00
CA VAL A 134 16.17 -12.98 -8.25
C VAL A 134 14.78 -13.64 -8.15
N ASP A 135 13.92 -13.18 -7.24
CA ASP A 135 12.56 -13.70 -7.09
C ASP A 135 11.63 -13.17 -8.17
N TYR A 136 11.73 -11.88 -8.53
CA TYR A 136 10.99 -11.29 -9.64
C TYR A 136 11.35 -11.94 -10.99
N ARG A 137 12.65 -12.06 -11.31
CA ARG A 137 13.12 -12.73 -12.53
C ARG A 137 12.68 -14.20 -12.57
N SER A 138 12.66 -14.87 -11.42
CA SER A 138 12.14 -16.23 -11.28
C SER A 138 10.61 -16.32 -11.37
N LEU A 139 9.86 -15.24 -11.15
CA LEU A 139 8.40 -15.18 -11.27
C LEU A 139 7.98 -14.97 -12.73
N VAL A 140 8.55 -13.95 -13.41
CA VAL A 140 8.14 -13.55 -14.77
C VAL A 140 8.80 -14.38 -15.89
N ALA A 141 9.53 -15.43 -15.52
CA ALA A 141 10.22 -16.34 -16.43
C ALA A 141 9.25 -17.08 -17.38
N PRO A 142 9.67 -17.45 -18.61
CA PRO A 142 8.79 -18.09 -19.60
C PRO A 142 8.08 -19.35 -19.09
N TRP A 143 8.75 -20.18 -18.28
CA TRP A 143 8.20 -21.44 -17.77
C TRP A 143 7.10 -21.29 -16.70
N ASN A 144 6.90 -20.09 -16.14
CA ASN A 144 5.74 -19.78 -15.29
C ASN A 144 4.63 -19.04 -16.06
N CYS A 145 4.85 -18.69 -17.33
CA CYS A 145 3.94 -17.85 -18.10
C CYS A 145 2.77 -18.69 -18.63
N VAL A 146 1.65 -18.70 -17.90
CA VAL A 146 0.44 -19.48 -18.21
C VAL A 146 -0.62 -18.64 -18.94
N SER A 147 -1.59 -19.30 -19.57
CA SER A 147 -2.78 -18.62 -20.09
C SER A 147 -3.62 -18.09 -18.93
N GLY A 148 -4.18 -16.89 -19.05
CA GLY A 148 -4.96 -16.28 -17.96
C GLY A 148 -6.38 -16.85 -17.82
N PRO A 149 -7.09 -16.54 -16.72
CA PRO A 149 -8.45 -17.01 -16.50
C PRO A 149 -9.45 -16.35 -17.48
N ASN A 150 -9.79 -17.07 -18.54
CA ASN A 150 -10.91 -16.74 -19.42
C ASN A 150 -11.54 -18.01 -20.02
N GLU A 151 -12.85 -17.96 -20.28
CA GLU A 151 -13.60 -19.04 -20.93
C GLU A 151 -13.28 -19.11 -22.43
N ASP A 152 -13.01 -17.96 -23.05
CA ASP A 152 -12.46 -17.82 -24.40
C ASP A 152 -10.96 -18.16 -24.37
N CYS A 153 -10.60 -19.27 -25.04
CA CYS A 153 -9.24 -19.80 -25.05
C CYS A 153 -8.23 -18.91 -25.78
N ASP A 154 -8.65 -18.19 -26.83
CA ASP A 154 -7.79 -17.25 -27.55
C ASP A 154 -7.54 -16.01 -26.69
N LYS A 155 -8.59 -15.52 -26.01
CA LYS A 155 -8.46 -14.42 -25.05
C LYS A 155 -7.65 -14.80 -23.81
N ALA A 156 -7.76 -16.03 -23.32
CA ALA A 156 -6.93 -16.60 -22.27
C ALA A 156 -5.46 -16.72 -22.68
N ALA A 157 -5.20 -17.16 -23.92
CA ALA A 157 -3.86 -17.24 -24.49
C ALA A 157 -3.23 -15.84 -24.66
N LEU A 158 -4.02 -14.83 -25.01
CA LEU A 158 -3.59 -13.44 -25.23
C LEU A 158 -3.39 -12.64 -23.93
N MET A 159 -4.13 -12.95 -22.86
CA MET A 159 -3.99 -12.34 -21.53
C MET A 159 -3.23 -13.29 -20.59
N ARG A 160 -1.91 -13.38 -20.70
CA ARG A 160 -1.08 -14.27 -19.87
C ARG A 160 -1.20 -13.95 -18.37
N SER A 161 -0.89 -14.94 -17.54
CA SER A 161 -0.67 -14.83 -16.09
C SER A 161 0.66 -15.52 -15.73
N PHE A 162 1.06 -15.44 -14.46
CA PHE A 162 2.24 -16.09 -13.92
C PHE A 162 1.87 -17.03 -12.78
N ASP A 163 2.16 -18.31 -12.94
CA ASP A 163 2.06 -19.27 -11.83
C ASP A 163 3.01 -18.86 -10.71
N LEU A 164 2.49 -18.68 -9.49
CA LEU A 164 3.34 -18.45 -8.32
C LEU A 164 4.17 -19.71 -8.05
N PRO A 165 5.52 -19.65 -8.04
CA PRO A 165 6.35 -20.77 -7.58
C PRO A 165 5.93 -21.28 -6.21
N GLU A 166 6.05 -22.59 -5.96
CA GLU A 166 5.64 -23.22 -4.69
C GLU A 166 6.22 -22.52 -3.45
N ARG A 167 7.47 -22.03 -3.53
CA ARG A 167 8.13 -21.25 -2.46
C ARG A 167 7.46 -19.90 -2.12
N PHE A 168 6.50 -19.43 -2.93
CA PHE A 168 5.67 -18.25 -2.68
C PHE A 168 4.23 -18.59 -2.27
N ARG A 169 3.91 -19.88 -2.10
CA ARG A 169 2.64 -20.38 -1.57
C ARG A 169 2.82 -20.74 -0.10
N ASP A 170 1.83 -20.47 0.75
CA ASP A 170 1.83 -20.97 2.13
C ASP A 170 1.41 -22.45 2.14
N PRO A 171 2.20 -23.38 2.71
CA PRO A 171 1.88 -24.81 2.67
C PRO A 171 0.64 -25.18 3.49
N ALA A 172 0.16 -24.30 4.39
CA ALA A 172 -1.10 -24.44 5.10
C ALA A 172 -2.27 -23.78 4.36
N ARG A 173 -2.18 -23.65 3.03
CA ARG A 173 -3.25 -23.17 2.17
C ARG A 173 -3.27 -23.89 0.82
N HIS A 174 -4.33 -24.64 0.54
CA HIS A 174 -4.64 -25.04 -0.83
C HIS A 174 -5.15 -23.83 -1.63
N LEU A 175 -4.61 -23.61 -2.84
CA LEU A 175 -5.07 -22.62 -3.81
C LEU A 175 -5.57 -23.33 -5.06
N GLU A 176 -6.78 -22.97 -5.50
CA GLU A 176 -7.39 -23.51 -6.73
C GLU A 176 -6.79 -22.85 -7.98
N ASP A 177 -6.57 -21.53 -7.91
CA ASP A 177 -5.85 -20.74 -8.88
C ASP A 177 -4.68 -20.02 -8.17
N PRO A 178 -3.43 -20.49 -8.35
CA PRO A 178 -2.24 -19.90 -7.76
C PRO A 178 -1.54 -18.89 -8.69
N ALA A 179 -2.23 -18.35 -9.71
CA ALA A 179 -1.63 -17.40 -10.63
C ALA A 179 -1.70 -15.94 -10.11
N THR A 180 -0.75 -15.12 -10.57
CA THR A 180 -0.70 -13.65 -10.38
C THR A 180 -0.53 -12.95 -11.73
N ASN A 181 -0.94 -11.68 -11.82
CA ASN A 181 -0.82 -10.88 -13.04
C ASN A 181 0.17 -9.73 -12.82
N VAL A 182 1.38 -9.84 -13.38
CA VAL A 182 2.43 -8.80 -13.27
C VAL A 182 2.39 -7.88 -14.47
N PHE A 183 2.11 -6.59 -14.26
CA PHE A 183 1.96 -5.58 -15.31
C PHE A 183 3.27 -4.85 -15.63
N GLY A 184 4.20 -4.83 -14.68
CA GLY A 184 5.48 -4.15 -14.79
C GLY A 184 6.23 -4.17 -13.47
N ALA A 185 7.43 -3.60 -13.45
CA ALA A 185 8.20 -3.35 -12.25
C ALA A 185 9.13 -2.14 -12.43
N ILE A 186 9.48 -1.47 -11.33
CA ILE A 186 10.78 -0.77 -11.26
C ILE A 186 11.80 -1.77 -10.72
N VAL A 187 12.95 -1.90 -11.38
CA VAL A 187 13.97 -2.92 -11.09
C VAL A 187 15.29 -2.24 -10.76
N THR A 188 15.74 -2.34 -9.50
CA THR A 188 17.08 -1.90 -9.04
C THR A 188 18.08 -3.05 -9.14
N ALA A 189 19.29 -2.88 -8.57
CA ALA A 189 20.27 -3.95 -8.45
C ALA A 189 19.78 -5.13 -7.58
N ASN A 190 19.08 -4.86 -6.47
CA ASN A 190 18.68 -5.89 -5.49
C ASN A 190 17.16 -6.06 -5.35
N THR A 191 16.37 -5.00 -5.57
CA THR A 191 14.92 -4.96 -5.36
C THR A 191 14.15 -4.79 -6.67
N ALA A 192 13.05 -5.52 -6.82
CA ALA A 192 12.03 -5.27 -7.84
C ALA A 192 10.73 -4.81 -7.15
N PHE A 193 10.19 -3.68 -7.59
CA PHE A 193 8.92 -3.12 -7.14
C PHE A 193 7.82 -3.56 -8.11
N VAL A 194 7.32 -4.77 -7.90
CA VAL A 194 6.49 -5.47 -8.88
C VAL A 194 5.05 -5.01 -8.78
N ILE A 195 4.47 -4.57 -9.90
CA ILE A 195 3.10 -4.06 -10.03
C ILE A 195 2.19 -5.24 -10.39
N CYS A 196 1.36 -5.68 -9.43
CA CYS A 196 0.46 -6.83 -9.59
C CYS A 196 -1.02 -6.41 -9.55
N ASP A 197 -1.86 -7.08 -10.34
CA ASP A 197 -3.32 -6.95 -10.23
C ASP A 197 -4.09 -8.19 -10.74
N SER A 198 -4.39 -9.13 -9.83
CA SER A 198 -5.33 -10.24 -10.06
C SER A 198 -6.65 -9.85 -10.75
N SER A 199 -7.19 -8.64 -10.54
CA SER A 199 -8.44 -8.18 -11.16
C SER A 199 -8.31 -7.62 -12.58
N ARG A 200 -7.08 -7.27 -13.02
CA ARG A 200 -6.77 -6.57 -14.28
C ARG A 200 -7.59 -5.28 -14.51
N LEU A 201 -7.89 -4.55 -13.44
CA LEU A 201 -8.57 -3.26 -13.41
C LEU A 201 -7.62 -2.07 -13.14
N ILE A 202 -6.32 -2.33 -12.97
CA ILE A 202 -5.26 -1.32 -12.95
C ILE A 202 -5.22 -0.54 -14.27
N ARG A 203 -4.96 0.76 -14.15
CA ARG A 203 -4.60 1.62 -15.28
C ARG A 203 -3.27 2.29 -14.99
N LEU A 204 -2.39 2.28 -15.98
CA LEU A 204 -1.05 2.83 -15.95
C LEU A 204 -0.97 4.02 -16.91
N CYS A 205 -0.25 5.06 -16.53
CA CYS A 205 0.23 6.08 -17.45
C CYS A 205 1.73 6.26 -17.22
N VAL A 206 2.55 6.13 -18.27
CA VAL A 206 3.99 6.40 -18.16
C VAL A 206 4.26 7.82 -18.69
N VAL A 207 4.64 8.71 -17.78
CA VAL A 207 5.14 10.04 -18.11
C VAL A 207 6.63 9.90 -18.39
N SER A 208 7.11 10.40 -19.54
CA SER A 208 8.52 10.38 -19.92
C SER A 208 9.06 11.79 -20.12
N SER A 209 10.31 12.01 -19.73
CA SER A 209 10.96 13.32 -19.59
C SER A 209 12.28 13.38 -20.38
N SER A 210 12.65 14.55 -20.91
CA SER A 210 13.95 14.75 -21.58
C SER A 210 15.13 14.75 -20.62
N VAL A 211 14.88 14.77 -19.31
CA VAL A 211 15.86 14.70 -18.22
C VAL A 211 15.49 13.60 -17.22
N LEU A 212 16.49 13.02 -16.55
CA LEU A 212 16.26 12.02 -15.52
C LEU A 212 15.37 12.60 -14.42
N ILE A 213 14.31 11.87 -14.05
CA ILE A 213 13.31 12.35 -13.09
C ILE A 213 13.88 12.30 -11.68
N THR A 214 13.89 13.45 -11.01
CA THR A 214 14.46 13.61 -9.67
C THR A 214 13.41 13.50 -8.57
N GLN A 215 13.85 13.57 -7.30
CA GLN A 215 12.92 13.69 -6.18
C GLN A 215 12.11 14.99 -6.22
N ASP A 216 12.70 16.09 -6.71
CA ASP A 216 12.10 17.42 -6.71
C ASP A 216 10.99 17.55 -7.77
N ASP A 217 11.13 16.86 -8.90
CA ASP A 217 10.06 16.70 -9.88
C ASP A 217 8.81 16.04 -9.28
N LEU A 218 8.99 15.17 -8.28
CA LEU A 218 7.91 14.50 -7.58
C LEU A 218 7.41 15.26 -6.32
N LEU A 219 7.84 16.50 -6.08
CA LEU A 219 7.33 17.31 -4.96
C LEU A 219 6.10 18.15 -5.34
N PRO A 220 5.12 18.32 -4.42
CA PRO A 220 4.05 19.29 -4.60
C PRO A 220 4.63 20.68 -4.84
N GLY A 221 4.30 21.26 -5.99
CA GLY A 221 4.81 22.57 -6.40
C GLY A 221 5.61 22.56 -7.70
N SER A 222 6.23 21.43 -8.07
CA SER A 222 6.94 21.29 -9.35
C SER A 222 5.98 21.40 -10.55
N ASP A 223 6.52 21.69 -11.75
CA ASP A 223 5.71 21.61 -12.96
C ASP A 223 5.28 20.16 -13.25
N MET A 224 6.20 19.20 -13.18
CA MET A 224 5.89 17.79 -13.44
C MET A 224 4.74 17.27 -12.55
N TRP A 225 4.70 17.68 -11.26
CA TRP A 225 3.57 17.42 -10.37
C TRP A 225 2.28 18.11 -10.85
N LYS A 226 2.33 19.42 -11.12
CA LYS A 226 1.13 20.22 -11.45
C LYS A 226 0.51 19.88 -12.79
N SER A 227 1.31 19.66 -13.83
CA SER A 227 0.87 19.62 -15.23
C SER A 227 0.93 18.23 -15.88
N ARG A 228 1.76 17.29 -15.36
CA ARG A 228 2.02 16.00 -16.04
C ARG A 228 1.58 14.77 -15.24
N LEU A 229 2.16 14.48 -14.07
CA LEU A 229 1.99 13.19 -13.36
C LEU A 229 0.52 12.77 -13.20
N TRP A 230 -0.32 13.68 -12.72
CA TRP A 230 -1.70 13.34 -12.32
C TRP A 230 -2.73 13.58 -13.44
N LYS A 231 -2.30 14.05 -14.62
CA LYS A 231 -3.13 14.44 -15.76
C LYS A 231 -3.97 13.29 -16.32
N ALA A 232 -3.42 12.07 -16.37
CA ALA A 232 -4.12 10.89 -16.87
C ALA A 232 -5.17 10.32 -15.89
N PHE A 233 -4.99 10.59 -14.59
CA PHE A 233 -5.89 10.12 -13.52
C PHE A 233 -6.30 11.31 -12.63
N PRO A 234 -7.07 12.26 -13.18
CA PRO A 234 -7.38 13.50 -12.49
C PRO A 234 -8.18 13.24 -11.20
N GLY A 235 -7.86 14.01 -10.17
CA GLY A 235 -8.58 14.00 -8.91
C GLY A 235 -8.28 15.24 -8.05
N GLY A 236 -9.06 15.40 -6.98
CA GLY A 236 -8.88 16.48 -6.01
C GLY A 236 -7.49 16.46 -5.33
N PRO A 237 -7.03 17.58 -4.76
CA PRO A 237 -5.72 17.68 -4.11
C PRO A 237 -5.57 16.72 -2.92
N ASP A 238 -4.32 16.35 -2.60
CA ASP A 238 -3.99 15.51 -1.47
C ASP A 238 -4.08 16.27 -0.14
N TRP A 239 -4.94 15.80 0.77
CA TRP A 239 -5.19 16.43 2.08
C TRP A 239 -3.99 16.51 3.03
N VAL A 240 -2.83 15.93 2.68
CA VAL A 240 -1.60 16.03 3.47
C VAL A 240 -0.54 16.85 2.72
N SER A 241 -0.28 16.53 1.45
CA SER A 241 0.81 17.17 0.69
C SER A 241 0.41 18.41 -0.13
N GLU A 242 -0.90 18.67 -0.29
CA GLU A 242 -1.49 19.84 -0.97
C GLU A 242 -2.62 20.44 -0.10
N LEU A 243 -2.40 20.52 1.22
CA LEU A 243 -3.43 20.93 2.18
C LEU A 243 -4.05 22.32 1.89
N PRO A 244 -3.29 23.38 1.51
CA PRO A 244 -3.87 24.67 1.13
C PRO A 244 -4.84 24.55 -0.06
N GLU A 245 -4.45 23.80 -1.09
CA GLU A 245 -5.25 23.55 -2.29
C GLU A 245 -6.47 22.66 -1.99
N ALA A 246 -6.33 21.68 -1.10
CA ALA A 246 -7.43 20.82 -0.66
C ALA A 246 -8.48 21.60 0.13
N LEU A 247 -8.05 22.51 1.02
CA LEU A 247 -8.94 23.43 1.74
C LEU A 247 -9.63 24.41 0.78
N ALA A 248 -8.88 25.02 -0.15
CA ALA A 248 -9.44 25.91 -1.16
C ALA A 248 -10.45 25.18 -2.08
N CYS A 249 -10.20 23.91 -2.41
CA CYS A 249 -11.13 23.06 -3.16
C CYS A 249 -12.42 22.78 -2.38
N LEU A 250 -12.32 22.50 -1.07
CA LEU A 250 -13.47 22.30 -0.19
C LEU A 250 -14.30 23.59 0.02
N ASP A 251 -13.63 24.73 0.19
CA ASP A 251 -14.30 26.03 0.35
C ASP A 251 -14.96 26.48 -0.96
N HIS A 252 -14.30 26.33 -2.12
CA HIS A 252 -14.91 26.58 -3.43
C HIS A 252 -16.11 25.65 -3.69
N TRP A 253 -16.01 24.37 -3.33
CA TRP A 253 -17.14 23.45 -3.40
C TRP A 253 -18.32 23.89 -2.54
N ARG A 254 -18.06 24.40 -1.32
CA ARG A 254 -19.09 24.97 -0.44
C ARG A 254 -19.83 26.12 -1.14
N ASP A 255 -19.07 27.05 -1.72
CA ASP A 255 -19.61 28.22 -2.42
C ASP A 255 -20.53 27.81 -3.57
N GLU A 256 -20.12 26.88 -4.43
CA GLU A 256 -20.96 26.41 -5.55
C GLU A 256 -22.21 25.65 -5.07
N VAL A 257 -22.12 24.90 -3.97
CA VAL A 257 -23.28 24.26 -3.34
C VAL A 257 -24.26 25.29 -2.75
N VAL A 258 -23.77 26.39 -2.16
CA VAL A 258 -24.63 27.46 -1.63
C VAL A 258 -25.27 28.27 -2.77
N LYS A 259 -24.49 28.66 -3.80
CA LYS A 259 -24.96 29.40 -4.98
C LYS A 259 -26.03 28.62 -5.77
N SER A 260 -25.83 27.31 -5.98
CA SER A 260 -26.77 26.46 -6.73
C SER A 260 -28.05 26.11 -5.95
N GLY A 261 -28.05 26.32 -4.62
CA GLY A 261 -29.23 26.18 -3.78
C GLY A 261 -29.69 24.74 -3.56
N LYS A 262 -30.96 24.57 -3.19
CA LYS A 262 -31.56 23.25 -2.87
C LYS A 262 -31.77 22.32 -4.09
N ARG A 263 -31.33 22.69 -5.30
CA ARG A 263 -31.64 21.96 -6.55
C ARG A 263 -30.81 20.67 -6.68
N LYS A 264 -31.36 19.56 -6.15
CA LYS A 264 -30.81 18.18 -6.26
C LYS A 264 -29.35 18.04 -5.77
N THR A 265 -29.00 18.65 -4.64
CA THR A 265 -27.67 18.42 -4.06
C THR A 265 -27.49 16.96 -3.63
N LYS A 266 -26.26 16.46 -3.78
CA LYS A 266 -25.89 15.08 -3.46
C LYS A 266 -25.79 14.91 -1.93
N CYS A 267 -25.65 13.67 -1.47
CA CYS A 267 -25.36 13.40 -0.06
C CYS A 267 -23.87 13.54 0.20
N ILE A 268 -23.48 13.99 1.40
CA ILE A 268 -22.07 14.25 1.74
C ILE A 268 -21.16 13.04 1.52
N VAL A 269 -21.61 11.82 1.86
CA VAL A 269 -20.83 10.59 1.63
C VAL A 269 -20.67 10.25 0.15
N ASP A 270 -21.59 10.68 -0.72
CA ASP A 270 -21.42 10.50 -2.18
C ASP A 270 -20.36 11.48 -2.69
N VAL A 271 -20.44 12.76 -2.30
CA VAL A 271 -19.46 13.80 -2.67
C VAL A 271 -18.04 13.47 -2.21
N LEU A 272 -17.88 12.99 -0.98
CA LEU A 272 -16.57 12.57 -0.47
C LEU A 272 -15.97 11.37 -1.22
N THR A 273 -16.75 10.65 -2.04
CA THR A 273 -16.25 9.54 -2.88
C THR A 273 -15.94 9.91 -4.32
N GLU A 274 -16.26 11.14 -4.76
CA GLU A 274 -16.10 11.58 -6.14
C GLU A 274 -14.64 11.91 -6.47
N ALA A 275 -14.14 11.42 -7.61
CA ALA A 275 -12.73 11.53 -7.99
C ALA A 275 -12.25 12.99 -8.06
N SER A 276 -13.02 13.85 -8.71
CA SER A 276 -12.80 15.31 -8.81
C SER A 276 -13.56 16.11 -7.74
N GLY A 277 -14.02 15.46 -6.66
CA GLY A 277 -14.64 16.13 -5.52
C GLY A 277 -13.61 16.64 -4.51
N PRO A 278 -14.06 17.35 -3.45
CA PRO A 278 -13.18 17.75 -2.35
C PRO A 278 -12.67 16.55 -1.52
N GLY A 279 -13.26 15.36 -1.70
CA GLY A 279 -12.79 14.09 -1.11
C GLY A 279 -11.53 13.51 -1.78
N GLY A 280 -10.52 14.34 -2.07
CA GLY A 280 -9.23 13.88 -2.60
C GLY A 280 -8.68 12.72 -1.76
N GLY A 281 -8.39 11.58 -2.38
CA GLY A 281 -7.94 10.38 -1.64
C GLY A 281 -9.03 9.51 -0.99
N ILE A 282 -10.24 10.03 -0.77
CA ILE A 282 -11.30 9.37 0.02
C ILE A 282 -12.22 8.55 -0.88
N GLY A 283 -12.46 7.29 -0.52
CA GLY A 283 -13.40 6.39 -1.16
C GLY A 283 -14.44 5.88 -0.18
N LYS A 284 -15.00 4.69 -0.45
CA LYS A 284 -16.27 4.24 0.16
C LYS A 284 -16.13 3.87 1.63
N HIS A 285 -14.96 3.42 2.07
CA HIS A 285 -14.74 3.14 3.49
C HIS A 285 -14.36 4.41 4.26
N LEU A 286 -13.34 5.14 3.80
CA LEU A 286 -12.89 6.37 4.46
C LEU A 286 -14.02 7.42 4.57
N ALA A 287 -14.91 7.53 3.59
CA ALA A 287 -16.05 8.46 3.67
C ALA A 287 -17.05 8.09 4.78
N ASN A 288 -17.36 6.80 4.98
CA ASN A 288 -18.26 6.37 6.04
C ASN A 288 -17.59 6.48 7.42
N ASP A 289 -16.34 6.02 7.53
CA ASP A 289 -15.58 6.02 8.78
C ASP A 289 -15.24 7.45 9.25
N PHE A 290 -14.94 8.38 8.33
CA PHE A 290 -14.79 9.81 8.65
C PHE A 290 -16.09 10.46 9.13
N LEU A 291 -17.21 10.24 8.42
CA LEU A 291 -18.50 10.83 8.80
C LEU A 291 -19.01 10.29 10.14
N TYR A 292 -18.65 9.05 10.49
CA TYR A 292 -18.80 8.52 11.85
C TYR A 292 -18.00 9.33 12.88
N GLU A 293 -16.73 9.67 12.63
CA GLU A 293 -15.90 10.44 13.56
C GLU A 293 -16.34 11.90 13.74
N VAL A 294 -16.88 12.57 12.71
CA VAL A 294 -17.44 13.93 12.83
C VAL A 294 -18.90 13.97 13.27
N ALA A 295 -19.53 12.81 13.49
CA ALA A 295 -20.94 12.66 13.86
C ALA A 295 -21.92 13.32 12.85
N ILE A 296 -21.70 13.08 11.56
CA ILE A 296 -22.55 13.59 10.46
C ILE A 296 -23.24 12.42 9.76
N HIS A 297 -24.53 12.54 9.45
CA HIS A 297 -25.29 11.47 8.81
C HIS A 297 -24.88 11.28 7.34
N PRO A 298 -24.59 10.06 6.84
CA PRO A 298 -24.09 9.86 5.47
C PRO A 298 -25.00 10.39 4.36
N ASP A 299 -26.32 10.29 4.51
CA ASP A 299 -27.29 10.87 3.55
C ASP A 299 -27.54 12.39 3.69
N THR A 300 -26.83 13.11 4.57
CA THR A 300 -26.96 14.58 4.72
C THR A 300 -26.75 15.28 3.38
N PRO A 301 -27.74 16.03 2.85
CA PRO A 301 -27.58 16.75 1.58
C PRO A 301 -26.52 17.85 1.72
N SER A 302 -25.63 17.97 0.73
CA SER A 302 -24.53 18.94 0.76
C SER A 302 -25.02 20.36 1.00
N PHE A 303 -26.18 20.76 0.46
CA PHE A 303 -26.75 22.08 0.74
C PHE A 303 -26.91 22.35 2.23
N VAL A 304 -27.50 21.41 2.98
CA VAL A 304 -27.76 21.58 4.42
C VAL A 304 -26.44 21.74 5.18
N LEU A 305 -25.46 20.88 4.87
CA LEU A 305 -24.14 20.92 5.50
C LEU A 305 -23.38 22.21 5.18
N CYS A 306 -23.45 22.69 3.93
CA CYS A 306 -22.74 23.91 3.51
C CYS A 306 -23.41 25.21 4.02
N THR A 307 -24.73 25.19 4.27
CA THR A 307 -25.43 26.33 4.89
C THR A 307 -25.29 26.40 6.41
N ASP A 308 -25.02 25.29 7.09
CA ASP A 308 -24.72 25.29 8.53
C ASP A 308 -23.23 25.48 8.79
N GLU A 309 -22.85 26.65 9.31
CA GLU A 309 -21.46 26.96 9.63
C GLU A 309 -20.86 25.99 10.67
N ALA A 310 -21.66 25.49 11.62
CA ALA A 310 -21.17 24.56 12.63
C ALA A 310 -20.79 23.19 12.02
N SER A 311 -21.63 22.64 11.15
CA SER A 311 -21.35 21.38 10.44
C SER A 311 -20.24 21.54 9.39
N PHE A 312 -20.22 22.63 8.62
CA PHE A 312 -19.14 22.86 7.65
C PHE A 312 -17.79 23.10 8.33
N SER A 313 -17.74 23.93 9.37
CA SER A 313 -16.51 24.18 10.13
C SER A 313 -15.97 22.90 10.79
N ARG A 314 -16.85 22.04 11.31
CA ARG A 314 -16.47 20.69 11.80
C ARG A 314 -15.91 19.81 10.68
N LEU A 315 -16.56 19.77 9.51
CA LEU A 315 -16.06 19.02 8.35
C LEU A 315 -14.65 19.51 7.95
N ARG A 316 -14.50 20.82 7.74
CA ARG A 316 -13.28 21.49 7.28
C ARG A 316 -12.11 21.33 8.25
N SER A 317 -12.35 21.38 9.55
CA SER A 317 -11.30 21.27 10.58
C SER A 317 -10.87 19.82 10.87
N HIS A 318 -11.79 18.85 10.82
CA HIS A 318 -11.47 17.45 11.10
C HIS A 318 -10.93 16.68 9.89
N LEU A 319 -11.29 17.06 8.66
CA LEU A 319 -10.89 16.34 7.44
C LEU A 319 -9.37 16.25 7.23
N PRO A 320 -8.56 17.33 7.42
CA PRO A 320 -7.10 17.24 7.39
C PRO A 320 -6.54 16.29 8.46
N VAL A 321 -7.08 16.35 9.69
CA VAL A 321 -6.62 15.54 10.83
C VAL A 321 -6.92 14.06 10.61
N PHE A 322 -8.06 13.74 9.99
CA PHE A 322 -8.40 12.38 9.60
C PHE A 322 -7.46 11.85 8.51
N MET A 323 -7.16 12.64 7.48
CA MET A 323 -6.32 12.21 6.36
C MET A 323 -4.82 12.14 6.70
N ALA A 324 -4.31 13.02 7.57
CA ALA A 324 -2.94 12.96 8.08
C ALA A 324 -2.63 11.66 8.86
N ARG A 325 -3.67 10.93 9.32
CA ARG A 325 -3.52 9.62 9.96
C ARG A 325 -2.77 8.61 9.10
N TRP A 326 -2.93 8.67 7.78
CA TRP A 326 -2.36 7.70 6.82
C TRP A 326 -0.86 7.88 6.58
N GLU A 327 -0.28 9.00 7.01
CA GLU A 327 1.17 9.21 7.10
C GLU A 327 1.71 9.13 8.54
N SER A 328 0.84 8.92 9.54
CA SER A 328 1.26 8.91 10.94
C SER A 328 2.22 7.74 11.25
N PRO A 329 3.28 7.95 12.05
CA PRO A 329 4.18 6.87 12.48
C PRO A 329 3.46 5.72 13.18
N GLN A 330 2.33 6.00 13.84
CA GLN A 330 1.46 5.02 14.49
C GLN A 330 0.80 4.09 13.47
N TYR A 331 0.17 4.65 12.42
CA TYR A 331 -0.44 3.87 11.33
C TYR A 331 0.61 3.08 10.57
N LEU A 332 1.69 3.73 10.12
CA LEU A 332 2.72 3.10 9.30
C LEU A 332 3.42 1.97 10.05
N LYS A 333 3.71 2.14 11.35
CA LYS A 333 4.27 1.06 12.19
C LYS A 333 3.28 -0.09 12.46
N ALA A 334 1.98 0.20 12.52
CA ALA A 334 0.96 -0.80 12.82
C ALA A 334 0.50 -1.60 11.58
N CYS A 335 0.48 -0.97 10.40
CA CYS A 335 -0.16 -1.48 9.19
C CYS A 335 0.78 -1.58 7.97
N ALA A 336 1.71 -0.64 7.76
CA ALA A 336 2.69 -0.66 6.64
C ALA A 336 3.97 -1.46 6.98
N GLY A 337 3.81 -2.53 7.74
CA GLY A 337 4.90 -3.42 8.17
C GLY A 337 5.04 -4.63 7.24
N ARG A 338 6.28 -5.00 6.89
CA ARG A 338 6.56 -6.25 6.18
C ARG A 338 6.43 -7.47 7.11
N THR A 339 6.06 -8.60 6.52
CA THR A 339 6.21 -9.93 7.13
C THR A 339 7.68 -10.27 7.39
N ASN A 340 7.94 -11.07 8.43
CA ASN A 340 9.26 -11.68 8.69
C ASN A 340 9.49 -12.95 7.84
N SER A 341 9.04 -12.92 6.59
CA SER A 341 9.08 -14.05 5.65
C SER A 341 9.93 -13.70 4.42
N LEU A 342 10.54 -14.72 3.80
CA LEU A 342 11.21 -14.59 2.50
C LEU A 342 10.22 -14.70 1.32
N ASN A 343 8.98 -15.16 1.55
CA ASN A 343 7.91 -15.11 0.57
C ASN A 343 7.37 -13.66 0.47
N PRO A 344 7.49 -12.96 -0.68
CA PRO A 344 7.00 -11.60 -0.83
C PRO A 344 5.46 -11.50 -0.88
N PHE A 345 4.77 -12.61 -1.15
CA PHE A 345 3.31 -12.74 -1.13
C PHE A 345 2.76 -13.15 0.24
N ALA A 346 3.59 -13.24 1.30
CA ALA A 346 3.16 -13.70 2.61
C ALA A 346 2.11 -12.76 3.26
N PHE A 347 1.08 -13.35 3.88
CA PHE A 347 0.01 -12.61 4.52
C PHE A 347 0.43 -11.98 5.86
N ASN A 348 0.29 -10.65 6.02
CA ASN A 348 0.56 -10.00 7.30
C ASN A 348 -0.68 -9.94 8.21
N THR A 349 -0.98 -11.05 8.88
CA THR A 349 -2.06 -11.15 9.90
C THR A 349 -2.00 -10.08 10.98
N THR A 350 -0.80 -9.57 11.32
CA THR A 350 -0.68 -8.52 12.34
C THR A 350 -1.13 -7.17 11.79
N SER A 351 -0.69 -6.80 10.58
CA SER A 351 -1.17 -5.59 9.87
C SER A 351 -2.68 -5.64 9.67
N ASP A 352 -3.20 -6.74 9.10
CA ASP A 352 -4.61 -6.94 8.80
C ASP A 352 -5.50 -6.74 10.05
N ARG A 353 -5.16 -7.43 11.14
CA ARG A 353 -5.88 -7.30 12.41
C ARG A 353 -5.79 -5.89 12.99
N ASN A 354 -4.60 -5.27 12.97
CA ASN A 354 -4.41 -3.92 13.49
C ASN A 354 -5.21 -2.87 12.67
N PHE A 355 -5.30 -3.06 11.35
CA PHE A 355 -6.09 -2.22 10.46
C PHE A 355 -7.57 -2.27 10.83
N PHE A 356 -8.19 -3.44 10.81
CA PHE A 356 -9.61 -3.58 11.15
C PHE A 356 -9.92 -3.25 12.62
N SER A 357 -8.98 -3.42 13.57
CA SER A 357 -9.22 -3.10 14.98
C SER A 357 -9.18 -1.60 15.30
N SER A 358 -8.53 -0.79 14.48
CA SER A 358 -8.14 0.58 14.86
C SER A 358 -8.36 1.64 13.78
N TYR A 359 -8.59 1.25 12.53
CA TYR A 359 -8.71 2.16 11.38
C TYR A 359 -10.00 1.98 10.57
N VAL A 360 -10.77 0.89 10.80
CA VAL A 360 -12.10 0.64 10.19
C VAL A 360 -13.18 0.57 11.28
N PRO A 361 -13.68 1.72 11.79
CA PRO A 361 -14.65 1.75 12.88
C PRO A 361 -16.06 1.28 12.50
N VAL A 362 -16.61 1.63 11.33
CA VAL A 362 -18.02 1.29 10.97
C VAL A 362 -18.17 0.62 9.61
N TYR A 363 -17.30 0.88 8.63
CA TYR A 363 -17.48 0.32 7.28
C TYR A 363 -17.48 -1.21 7.29
N ARG A 364 -18.62 -1.81 6.89
CA ARG A 364 -18.87 -3.26 6.92
C ARG A 364 -18.67 -3.93 8.29
N ARG A 365 -18.78 -3.18 9.39
CA ARG A 365 -18.76 -3.74 10.76
C ARG A 365 -20.17 -4.07 11.24
N THR A 366 -20.34 -5.05 12.12
CA THR A 366 -21.65 -5.30 12.80
C THR A 366 -21.84 -4.42 14.04
N SER A 367 -20.74 -4.01 14.67
CA SER A 367 -20.74 -3.15 15.87
C SER A 367 -19.43 -2.40 16.00
N VAL A 368 -19.48 -1.21 16.58
CA VAL A 368 -18.32 -0.33 16.80
C VAL A 368 -18.14 0.00 18.28
N ARG A 369 -16.89 0.04 18.74
CA ARG A 369 -16.52 0.52 20.07
C ARG A 369 -16.38 2.04 20.05
N VAL A 370 -17.45 2.74 20.44
CA VAL A 370 -17.47 4.21 20.46
C VAL A 370 -16.78 4.71 21.72
N ARG A 371 -15.74 5.54 21.56
CA ARG A 371 -15.08 6.26 22.67
C ARG A 371 -16.06 7.18 23.40
N ARG A 372 -15.82 7.44 24.68
CA ARG A 372 -16.65 8.29 25.55
C ARG A 372 -16.96 9.67 24.97
N ASP A 373 -15.96 10.34 24.45
CA ASP A 373 -16.07 11.69 23.88
C ASP A 373 -16.96 11.70 22.63
N LEU A 374 -16.71 10.78 21.69
CA LEU A 374 -17.53 10.63 20.48
C LEU A 374 -18.96 10.18 20.83
N TYR A 375 -19.13 9.21 21.74
CA TYR A 375 -20.45 8.75 22.18
C TYR A 375 -21.25 9.88 22.85
N ASN A 376 -20.59 10.74 23.63
CA ASN A 376 -21.22 11.90 24.26
C ASN A 376 -21.55 13.00 23.24
N LEU A 377 -20.74 13.17 22.18
CA LEU A 377 -21.09 14.06 21.05
C LEU A 377 -22.37 13.57 20.35
N TYR A 378 -22.50 12.27 20.08
CA TYR A 378 -23.71 11.69 19.50
C TYR A 378 -24.94 11.84 20.41
N LEU A 379 -24.79 11.64 21.73
CA LEU A 379 -25.88 11.90 22.69
C LEU A 379 -26.32 13.37 22.70
N ALA A 380 -25.37 14.31 22.78
CA ALA A 380 -25.66 15.74 22.91
C ALA A 380 -26.35 16.32 21.66
N ASN A 381 -26.04 15.78 20.48
CA ASN A 381 -26.68 16.15 19.21
C ASN A 381 -27.95 15.30 18.93
N GLY A 382 -28.51 14.61 19.93
CA GLY A 382 -29.73 13.81 19.79
C GLY A 382 -29.64 12.59 18.87
N LEU A 383 -28.46 12.26 18.33
CA LEU A 383 -28.28 11.29 17.25
C LEU A 383 -28.61 9.84 17.63
N PHE A 384 -28.75 9.53 18.92
CA PHE A 384 -29.21 8.22 19.41
C PHE A 384 -30.69 8.15 19.79
N ASP A 385 -31.43 9.25 19.74
CA ASP A 385 -32.87 9.30 20.00
C ASP A 385 -33.66 9.04 18.70
N PRO A 386 -34.43 7.94 18.58
CA PRO A 386 -35.21 7.64 17.37
C PRO A 386 -36.43 8.57 17.17
N GLU A 387 -36.77 9.42 18.14
CA GLU A 387 -37.82 10.44 18.01
C GLU A 387 -37.28 11.80 17.53
N HIS A 388 -35.96 12.01 17.60
CA HIS A 388 -35.33 13.27 17.20
C HIS A 388 -35.19 13.35 15.67
N ILE A 389 -35.46 14.53 15.09
CA ILE A 389 -35.25 14.83 13.66
C ILE A 389 -33.97 15.64 13.51
N ILE A 390 -33.00 15.12 12.77
CA ILE A 390 -31.66 15.72 12.62
C ILE A 390 -31.75 17.16 12.11
N GLY A 391 -31.15 18.10 12.84
CA GLY A 391 -31.16 19.53 12.50
C GLY A 391 -32.30 20.35 13.13
N THR A 392 -33.18 19.74 13.92
CA THR A 392 -33.99 20.50 14.90
C THR A 392 -33.18 20.73 16.18
N LEU A 393 -33.61 21.66 17.05
CA LEU A 393 -33.04 21.76 18.38
C LEU A 393 -33.37 20.48 19.19
N TYR A 394 -32.35 19.88 19.80
CA TYR A 394 -32.51 18.74 20.70
C TYR A 394 -32.50 19.22 22.16
N THR A 395 -33.57 18.91 22.91
CA THR A 395 -33.84 19.48 24.24
C THR A 395 -33.99 18.45 25.36
N LYS A 396 -34.03 17.15 25.05
CA LYS A 396 -34.16 16.09 26.06
C LYS A 396 -32.87 16.01 26.92
N PRO A 397 -32.97 15.90 28.25
CA PRO A 397 -31.79 15.77 29.11
C PRO A 397 -31.06 14.45 28.84
N VAL A 398 -29.73 14.49 28.74
CA VAL A 398 -28.90 13.31 28.45
C VAL A 398 -27.94 12.96 29.59
N THR A 399 -27.99 11.71 30.04
CA THR A 399 -26.98 11.15 30.94
C THR A 399 -25.73 10.80 30.12
N LEU A 400 -24.68 11.62 30.24
CA LEU A 400 -23.41 11.40 29.56
C LEU A 400 -22.76 10.09 30.03
N LEU A 401 -22.10 9.39 29.10
CA LEU A 401 -21.34 8.19 29.39
C LEU A 401 -20.11 8.55 30.23
N THR A 402 -19.95 7.87 31.36
CA THR A 402 -18.80 8.01 32.28
C THR A 402 -17.65 7.05 31.94
N LYS A 403 -18.00 5.82 31.51
CA LYS A 403 -17.08 4.78 31.02
C LYS A 403 -16.29 5.25 29.80
N GLU A 404 -15.07 4.72 29.63
CA GLU A 404 -14.14 5.05 28.54
C GLU A 404 -14.72 4.82 27.14
N TRP A 405 -15.58 3.82 26.97
CA TRP A 405 -16.22 3.47 25.71
C TRP A 405 -17.55 2.75 25.93
N LYS A 406 -18.33 2.63 24.84
CA LYS A 406 -19.52 1.77 24.75
C LYS A 406 -19.60 1.15 23.36
N ASP A 407 -19.87 -0.15 23.30
CA ASP A 407 -20.11 -0.84 22.04
C ASP A 407 -21.54 -0.52 21.54
N VAL A 408 -21.67 -0.21 20.25
CA VAL A 408 -22.93 0.22 19.60
C VAL A 408 -23.11 -0.55 18.28
N PRO A 409 -24.30 -1.11 17.97
CA PRO A 409 -24.56 -1.74 16.68
C PRO A 409 -24.41 -0.76 15.51
N VAL A 410 -23.81 -1.23 14.42
CA VAL A 410 -23.71 -0.46 13.17
C VAL A 410 -24.92 -0.76 12.30
N ARG A 411 -25.55 0.30 11.81
CA ARG A 411 -26.70 0.30 10.90
C ARG A 411 -26.21 0.32 9.47
N PHE A 412 -26.91 -0.41 8.60
CA PHE A 412 -26.55 -0.61 7.21
C PHE A 412 -27.70 -0.20 6.29
N PHE A 413 -27.39 0.60 5.26
CA PHE A 413 -28.36 0.99 4.24
C PHE A 413 -27.73 0.87 2.85
N SER A 414 -28.35 0.08 1.98
CA SER A 414 -27.92 -0.07 0.60
C SER A 414 -28.16 1.19 -0.24
N ALA A 415 -27.27 1.42 -1.21
CA ALA A 415 -27.37 2.55 -2.11
C ALA A 415 -26.76 2.24 -3.49
N SER A 416 -27.38 2.77 -4.55
CA SER A 416 -26.91 2.65 -5.93
C SER A 416 -25.52 3.24 -6.21
N ASN A 417 -24.98 4.05 -5.31
CA ASN A 417 -23.62 4.61 -5.41
C ASN A 417 -22.71 4.08 -4.28
N THR A 418 -22.84 4.62 -3.08
CA THR A 418 -22.00 4.26 -1.91
C THR A 418 -22.87 3.81 -0.76
N ASN A 419 -22.75 2.56 -0.30
CA ASN A 419 -23.49 2.06 0.85
C ASN A 419 -23.19 2.87 2.12
N ARG A 420 -24.19 2.96 3.01
CA ARG A 420 -24.12 3.74 4.25
C ARG A 420 -23.85 2.83 5.44
N TYR A 421 -22.91 3.23 6.30
CA TYR A 421 -22.55 2.54 7.54
C TYR A 421 -22.42 3.58 8.67
N HIS A 422 -23.29 3.54 9.67
CA HIS A 422 -23.31 4.52 10.78
C HIS A 422 -24.03 3.99 12.02
N ILE A 423 -23.98 4.72 13.13
CA ILE A 423 -24.67 4.36 14.39
C ILE A 423 -25.84 5.29 14.76
N ILE A 424 -26.15 6.27 13.90
CA ILE A 424 -27.23 7.25 14.12
C ILE A 424 -28.61 6.58 14.10
N LYS A 425 -29.43 6.87 15.12
CA LYS A 425 -30.82 6.45 15.27
C LYS A 425 -31.85 7.54 14.94
N ALA A 426 -31.46 8.80 15.09
CA ALA A 426 -32.30 9.95 14.78
C ALA A 426 -32.82 9.94 13.33
N GLN A 427 -34.01 10.50 13.14
CA GLN A 427 -34.73 10.55 11.88
C GLN A 427 -34.11 11.59 10.94
N VAL A 428 -34.05 11.27 9.65
CA VAL A 428 -33.67 12.23 8.61
C VAL A 428 -34.85 13.17 8.29
N PRO A 429 -34.62 14.48 8.11
CA PRO A 429 -35.67 15.42 7.70
C PRO A 429 -36.42 15.02 6.43
N ASN A 430 -37.69 15.43 6.36
CA ASN A 430 -38.53 15.29 5.16
C ASN A 430 -37.82 15.86 3.92
N GLY A 431 -37.74 15.06 2.86
CA GLY A 431 -37.03 15.40 1.61
C GLY A 431 -35.57 14.95 1.55
N TRP A 432 -35.00 14.41 2.63
CA TRP A 432 -33.78 13.60 2.55
C TRP A 432 -34.09 12.24 1.92
N LYS A 433 -33.06 11.49 1.49
CA LYS A 433 -33.23 10.13 0.95
C LYS A 433 -33.50 9.15 2.09
N THR A 434 -34.77 8.90 2.39
CA THR A 434 -35.17 7.77 3.25
C THR A 434 -34.71 6.45 2.62
N ARG A 435 -34.20 5.52 3.45
CA ARG A 435 -33.76 4.18 3.05
C ARG A 435 -34.30 3.14 4.02
N VAL A 436 -34.47 1.92 3.54
CA VAL A 436 -34.74 0.76 4.40
C VAL A 436 -33.41 0.29 5.00
N GLU A 437 -33.41 0.00 6.30
CA GLU A 437 -32.26 -0.60 6.98
C GLU A 437 -32.18 -2.10 6.63
N GLU A 438 -31.00 -2.55 6.23
CA GLU A 438 -30.74 -3.94 5.85
C GLU A 438 -29.91 -4.66 6.94
N PRO A 439 -30.13 -5.97 7.17
CA PRO A 439 -29.38 -6.72 8.17
C PRO A 439 -27.91 -6.92 7.74
N MET A 440 -26.97 -6.57 8.62
CA MET A 440 -25.54 -6.82 8.39
C MET A 440 -25.25 -8.32 8.58
N LEU A 441 -25.17 -9.06 7.47
CA LEU A 441 -25.02 -10.53 7.47
C LEU A 441 -23.66 -11.02 8.04
N SER A 442 -22.61 -10.21 7.94
CA SER A 442 -21.25 -10.56 8.38
C SER A 442 -20.42 -9.31 8.68
N ASP A 443 -19.59 -9.36 9.72
CA ASP A 443 -18.54 -8.36 9.92
C ASP A 443 -17.39 -8.56 8.91
N VAL A 444 -16.79 -7.45 8.47
CA VAL A 444 -15.67 -7.42 7.52
C VAL A 444 -14.48 -8.30 7.93
N THR A 445 -14.19 -8.46 9.23
CA THR A 445 -13.11 -9.36 9.69
C THR A 445 -13.34 -10.83 9.32
N ASN A 446 -14.59 -11.18 9.00
CA ASN A 446 -15.05 -12.53 8.70
C ASN A 446 -15.42 -12.69 7.20
N ALA A 447 -15.33 -11.62 6.39
CA ALA A 447 -15.77 -11.60 5.00
C ALA A 447 -14.81 -12.28 4.01
N GLY A 448 -13.71 -12.86 4.49
CA GLY A 448 -12.76 -13.64 3.70
C GLY A 448 -12.14 -12.84 2.56
N PHE A 449 -12.19 -13.40 1.35
CA PHE A 449 -11.57 -12.84 0.15
C PHE A 449 -12.37 -11.70 -0.52
N ALA A 450 -13.60 -11.43 -0.06
CA ALA A 450 -14.54 -10.55 -0.78
C ALA A 450 -14.24 -9.04 -0.69
N THR A 451 -13.21 -8.61 0.05
CA THR A 451 -12.95 -7.19 0.32
C THR A 451 -11.46 -6.87 0.47
N THR A 452 -10.89 -6.06 -0.44
CA THR A 452 -9.59 -5.40 -0.22
C THR A 452 -9.79 -4.08 0.52
N LEU A 453 -9.33 -4.04 1.78
CA LEU A 453 -9.38 -2.89 2.69
C LEU A 453 -8.09 -2.85 3.52
N GLY A 454 -7.32 -1.77 3.45
CA GLY A 454 -6.01 -1.71 4.08
C GLY A 454 -4.93 -2.54 3.38
N ARG A 455 -3.68 -2.34 3.82
CA ARG A 455 -2.48 -2.78 3.10
C ARG A 455 -2.31 -4.31 2.96
N ALA A 456 -2.82 -5.11 3.90
CA ALA A 456 -2.60 -6.57 3.93
C ALA A 456 -3.73 -7.39 3.26
N SER A 457 -4.90 -6.81 3.02
CA SER A 457 -6.08 -7.49 2.47
C SER A 457 -6.13 -7.54 0.93
N PHE A 458 -4.97 -7.50 0.26
CA PHE A 458 -4.88 -7.70 -1.19
C PHE A 458 -4.92 -9.17 -1.54
N ARG A 459 -5.63 -9.57 -2.60
CA ARG A 459 -5.77 -10.99 -3.02
C ARG A 459 -4.42 -11.72 -3.12
N GLU A 460 -3.42 -11.06 -3.71
CA GLU A 460 -2.03 -11.54 -3.79
C GLU A 460 -1.44 -12.01 -2.43
N GLN A 461 -1.84 -11.36 -1.33
CA GLN A 461 -1.40 -11.66 0.03
C GLN A 461 -2.42 -12.51 0.81
N VAL A 462 -3.73 -12.26 0.66
CA VAL A 462 -4.79 -13.04 1.33
C VAL A 462 -4.83 -14.48 0.81
N ASN A 463 -4.38 -14.74 -0.42
CA ASN A 463 -4.12 -16.09 -0.94
C ASN A 463 -3.08 -16.87 -0.11
N ASN A 464 -2.24 -16.20 0.68
CA ASN A 464 -1.30 -16.82 1.63
C ASN A 464 -1.75 -16.66 3.10
N LYS A 465 -3.05 -16.41 3.35
CA LYS A 465 -3.64 -16.40 4.69
C LYS A 465 -3.83 -17.84 5.15
N VAL A 466 -2.97 -18.28 6.09
CA VAL A 466 -3.00 -19.61 6.74
C VAL A 466 -4.43 -20.00 7.10
N ASP A 467 -4.88 -21.14 6.58
CA ASP A 467 -6.15 -21.74 6.96
C ASP A 467 -6.00 -22.42 8.32
N LEU A 468 -6.73 -21.97 9.33
CA LEU A 468 -6.59 -22.48 10.70
C LEU A 468 -7.10 -23.92 10.87
N GLU A 469 -7.91 -24.45 9.95
CA GLU A 469 -8.31 -25.86 9.97
C GLU A 469 -7.27 -26.73 9.24
N GLN A 470 -6.76 -26.31 8.07
CA GLN A 470 -5.68 -27.03 7.39
C GLN A 470 -4.38 -27.02 8.22
N ALA A 471 -4.06 -25.92 8.90
CA ALA A 471 -2.90 -25.83 9.79
C ALA A 471 -2.96 -26.81 10.98
N LYS A 472 -4.16 -27.18 11.48
CA LYS A 472 -4.30 -28.22 12.52
C LYS A 472 -3.92 -29.62 12.02
N LEU A 473 -4.08 -29.89 10.72
CA LEU A 473 -3.71 -31.15 10.10
C LEU A 473 -2.19 -31.25 9.90
N LEU A 474 -1.56 -30.14 9.49
CA LEU A 474 -0.11 -30.08 9.23
C LEU A 474 0.72 -29.99 10.53
N VAL A 475 0.22 -29.32 11.56
CA VAL A 475 0.89 -29.26 12.87
C VAL A 475 0.62 -30.54 13.66
N HIS A 476 1.35 -31.60 13.31
CA HIS A 476 1.59 -32.70 14.24
C HIS A 476 2.08 -32.13 15.58
N ARG A 477 1.36 -32.44 16.67
CA ARG A 477 1.64 -31.92 18.03
C ARG A 477 2.89 -32.58 18.62
N GLY A 478 4.05 -32.23 18.07
CA GLY A 478 5.37 -32.57 18.61
C GLY A 478 5.57 -31.93 19.98
N ARG A 479 5.11 -32.61 21.04
CA ARG A 479 5.40 -32.26 22.43
C ARG A 479 6.92 -32.09 22.56
N PRO A 480 7.43 -30.92 22.97
CA PRO A 480 8.87 -30.72 23.10
C PRO A 480 9.46 -31.82 23.97
N ARG A 481 10.41 -32.59 23.42
CA ARG A 481 11.12 -33.61 24.21
C ARG A 481 11.76 -32.87 25.38
N LYS A 482 11.36 -33.22 26.62
CA LYS A 482 12.13 -32.85 27.81
C LYS A 482 13.53 -33.42 27.59
N VAL A 483 14.52 -32.55 27.43
CA VAL A 483 15.92 -32.94 27.50
C VAL A 483 16.16 -33.33 28.96
N CYS A 484 16.13 -34.63 29.24
CA CYS A 484 16.56 -35.16 30.52
C CYS A 484 18.08 -34.93 30.62
N ALA A 485 18.46 -33.81 31.23
CA ALA A 485 19.82 -33.63 31.71
C ALA A 485 20.11 -34.77 32.71
N MET A 486 21.00 -35.68 32.33
CA MET A 486 21.39 -36.78 33.21
C MET A 486 22.16 -36.22 34.41
N SER A 487 21.61 -36.43 35.60
CA SER A 487 22.19 -35.95 36.85
C SER A 487 23.40 -36.79 37.23
N ILE A 488 24.60 -36.27 36.95
CA ILE A 488 25.84 -36.78 37.55
C ILE A 488 25.98 -36.15 38.93
N SER A 489 25.84 -36.97 39.98
CA SER A 489 26.35 -36.69 41.33
C SER A 489 27.70 -37.42 41.46
N PRO A 490 28.72 -36.81 42.08
CA PRO A 490 28.76 -36.54 43.53
C PRO A 490 29.09 -35.07 43.86
N GLY A 491 29.03 -34.59 45.11
CA GLY A 491 28.67 -35.26 46.37
C GLY A 491 29.73 -35.05 47.47
N PHE A 492 29.50 -34.09 48.38
CA PHE A 492 30.25 -33.95 49.64
C PHE A 492 29.41 -33.19 50.69
N SER A 493 29.68 -33.43 51.98
CA SER A 493 29.06 -32.80 53.16
C SER A 493 29.88 -31.54 53.57
N THR A 494 29.45 -30.58 54.41
CA THR A 494 28.79 -30.65 55.74
C THR A 494 28.07 -29.34 56.15
N HIS A 495 27.19 -29.41 57.16
CA HIS A 495 26.84 -28.42 58.22
C HIS A 495 26.95 -26.89 57.93
N LEU A 496 25.98 -26.02 58.28
CA LEU A 496 25.51 -25.77 59.66
C LEU A 496 24.25 -24.84 59.72
N SER A 497 23.62 -24.78 60.91
CA SER A 497 22.74 -23.72 61.47
C SER A 497 21.45 -23.30 60.76
N GLN A 498 20.38 -23.23 61.56
CA GLN A 498 19.14 -22.49 61.29
C GLN A 498 19.34 -20.99 61.60
N ASP A 499 18.60 -20.10 60.92
CA ASP A 499 17.81 -19.08 61.63
C ASP A 499 16.66 -18.51 60.77
N LYS A 500 15.85 -17.61 61.34
CA LYS A 500 14.53 -17.16 60.88
C LYS A 500 14.54 -15.77 60.22
N THR A 501 13.35 -15.40 59.72
CA THR A 501 12.85 -14.05 59.36
C THR A 501 13.25 -13.48 57.99
N GLY A 502 12.46 -12.51 57.52
CA GLY A 502 12.78 -11.67 56.36
C GLY A 502 12.13 -12.07 55.02
N LEU A 503 11.29 -11.20 54.48
CA LEU A 503 10.79 -11.28 53.10
C LEU A 503 11.94 -11.05 52.10
N PRO A 504 12.23 -11.97 51.16
CA PRO A 504 13.18 -11.71 50.08
C PRO A 504 12.50 -10.95 48.93
N GLY A 505 13.13 -9.85 48.49
CA GLY A 505 12.65 -9.04 47.37
C GLY A 505 12.77 -9.73 46.00
N ARG A 506 12.04 -9.17 45.02
CA ARG A 506 12.01 -9.57 43.60
C ARG A 506 13.44 -9.86 43.05
N PRO A 507 13.73 -11.05 42.51
CA PRO A 507 15.07 -11.37 42.03
C PRO A 507 15.55 -10.40 40.93
N ARG A 508 16.68 -9.73 41.16
CA ARG A 508 17.42 -9.08 40.07
C ARG A 508 17.98 -10.18 39.17
N LYS A 509 17.73 -10.10 37.86
CA LYS A 509 18.36 -10.99 36.88
C LYS A 509 19.86 -10.77 36.91
N THR A 510 20.61 -11.76 37.35
CA THR A 510 22.08 -11.81 37.19
C THR A 510 22.41 -12.02 35.71
N ASP A 511 23.49 -11.40 35.24
CA ASP A 511 23.95 -11.58 33.87
C ASP A 511 24.58 -12.96 33.72
N THR A 512 23.97 -13.82 32.89
CA THR A 512 24.56 -15.10 32.47
C THR A 512 25.96 -14.88 31.91
N LYS A 513 26.90 -15.81 32.14
CA LYS A 513 28.32 -15.69 31.70
C LYS A 513 28.48 -15.24 30.23
N ALA A 514 27.64 -15.75 29.32
CA ALA A 514 27.63 -15.33 27.90
C ALA A 514 27.32 -13.84 27.66
N ARG A 515 26.59 -13.17 28.57
CA ARG A 515 26.31 -11.72 28.51
C ARG A 515 27.40 -10.87 29.15
N ILE A 516 28.15 -11.44 30.11
CA ILE A 516 29.37 -10.82 30.65
C ILE A 516 30.46 -10.82 29.57
N ALA A 517 30.78 -12.00 29.01
CA ALA A 517 31.75 -12.14 27.92
C ALA A 517 31.43 -11.26 26.70
N ARG A 518 30.13 -11.07 26.37
CA ARG A 518 29.71 -10.19 25.28
C ARG A 518 29.90 -8.69 25.59
N LYS A 519 29.81 -8.28 26.85
CA LYS A 519 30.16 -6.91 27.30
C LYS A 519 31.68 -6.70 27.29
N GLU A 520 32.45 -7.67 27.77
CA GLU A 520 33.92 -7.63 27.77
C GLU A 520 34.49 -7.58 26.34
N ALA A 521 33.87 -8.29 25.39
CA ALA A 521 34.20 -8.18 23.98
C ALA A 521 33.88 -6.79 23.39
N GLN A 522 32.74 -6.18 23.76
CA GLN A 522 32.37 -4.83 23.31
C GLN A 522 33.20 -3.71 23.96
N ALA A 523 33.83 -3.96 25.11
CA ALA A 523 34.66 -2.98 25.81
C ALA A 523 36.09 -2.85 25.27
N ARG A 524 36.49 -3.65 24.27
CA ARG A 524 37.89 -3.73 23.78
C ARG A 524 38.18 -3.00 22.46
N VAL A 525 37.25 -2.22 21.90
CA VAL A 525 37.42 -1.61 20.56
C VAL A 525 37.01 -0.14 20.51
N ILE A 526 37.73 0.74 21.23
CA ILE A 526 37.92 2.18 20.90
C ILE A 526 39.32 2.65 21.39
N HIS A 527 40.33 2.65 20.49
CA HIS A 527 41.43 3.64 20.32
C HIS A 527 42.39 4.03 21.49
N PRO A 528 43.47 4.86 21.29
CA PRO A 528 44.08 5.45 20.06
C PRO A 528 45.65 5.33 19.94
N ILE A 529 46.25 5.98 18.91
CA ILE A 529 47.69 6.40 18.74
C ILE A 529 48.67 5.22 18.42
N ALA A 530 49.70 5.29 17.55
CA ALA A 530 50.52 6.42 17.04
C ALA A 530 50.84 6.40 15.52
N CYS A 531 51.40 7.51 15.03
CA CYS A 531 51.93 7.72 13.67
C CYS A 531 53.41 7.30 13.56
N VAL A 532 53.87 7.01 12.33
CA VAL A 532 55.16 7.47 11.79
C VAL A 532 54.96 7.71 10.28
N GLU A 533 55.74 8.63 9.75
CA GLU A 533 55.83 9.09 8.37
C GLU A 533 56.78 8.18 7.53
N GLN A 534 56.96 8.29 6.21
CA GLN A 534 56.54 9.28 5.20
C GLN A 534 55.92 8.51 3.99
N GLU A 535 56.04 8.75 2.68
CA GLU A 535 56.80 9.65 1.80
C GLU A 535 56.02 9.83 0.46
N ASN A 536 56.37 10.80 -0.39
CA ASN A 536 56.03 10.83 -1.83
C ASN A 536 57.30 11.08 -2.64
N ASP A 537 57.48 10.43 -3.80
CA ASP A 537 57.90 11.11 -5.05
C ASP A 537 57.97 10.19 -6.30
N GLU A 538 57.32 10.66 -7.36
CA GLU A 538 57.75 10.83 -8.76
C GLU A 538 58.44 9.76 -9.69
N LEU A 539 57.96 9.78 -10.96
CA LEU A 539 58.64 9.63 -12.28
C LEU A 539 58.93 8.25 -12.98
N LEU A 540 58.35 8.15 -14.19
CA LEU A 540 58.91 7.71 -15.51
C LEU A 540 59.27 6.22 -15.84
N GLY A 541 59.23 5.94 -17.16
CA GLY A 541 59.64 4.69 -17.84
C GLY A 541 58.46 3.77 -18.21
N SER A 542 57.83 3.77 -19.40
CA SER A 542 58.33 3.52 -20.77
C SER A 542 59.07 2.18 -20.97
N ASP A 543 58.45 1.23 -21.68
CA ASP A 543 58.98 0.78 -22.99
C ASP A 543 58.04 -0.21 -23.73
N ILE A 544 58.38 -0.47 -24.99
CA ILE A 544 57.61 -1.11 -26.07
C ILE A 544 58.41 -2.34 -26.58
N PRO A 545 57.76 -3.47 -26.92
CA PRO A 545 57.70 -3.83 -28.35
C PRO A 545 56.38 -4.45 -28.84
N GLU A 546 56.16 -4.28 -30.14
CA GLU A 546 55.11 -4.86 -30.98
C GLU A 546 55.38 -6.36 -31.27
N ASP A 547 54.34 -7.13 -31.65
CA ASP A 547 54.50 -8.07 -32.78
C ASP A 547 53.15 -8.54 -33.42
N GLY A 548 53.16 -8.76 -34.73
CA GLY A 548 52.45 -9.86 -35.41
C GLY A 548 50.91 -9.81 -35.61
N PRO A 549 50.41 -9.44 -36.80
CA PRO A 549 48.99 -9.60 -37.16
C PRO A 549 48.66 -11.00 -37.71
N ARG A 550 47.41 -11.48 -37.51
CA ARG A 550 46.85 -12.62 -38.27
C ARG A 550 45.49 -12.31 -38.90
N ARG A 551 45.44 -12.40 -40.23
CA ARG A 551 44.22 -12.20 -41.04
C ARG A 551 43.35 -13.45 -41.08
N SER A 552 42.03 -13.22 -41.08
CA SER A 552 40.98 -13.91 -41.86
C SER A 552 40.84 -15.44 -41.79
N LYS A 553 39.58 -15.87 -41.60
CA LYS A 553 38.83 -16.50 -42.70
C LYS A 553 37.32 -16.27 -42.55
N ARG A 554 36.65 -15.91 -43.65
CA ARG A 554 35.19 -16.04 -43.78
C ARG A 554 34.87 -17.49 -44.14
N ILE A 555 33.75 -18.00 -43.63
CA ILE A 555 32.98 -19.05 -44.30
C ILE A 555 31.54 -18.52 -44.40
N ARG A 556 30.98 -18.52 -45.61
CA ARG A 556 29.53 -18.51 -45.84
C ARG A 556 29.12 -19.93 -46.17
N LEU A 557 27.95 -20.34 -45.72
CA LEU A 557 27.19 -21.43 -46.32
C LEU A 557 25.81 -20.90 -46.69
N THR A 558 25.33 -21.41 -47.83
CA THR A 558 23.98 -21.27 -48.40
C THR A 558 23.62 -22.66 -48.89
#